data_AF-A0A952ZSB8-F1
#
_entry.id   AF-A0A952ZSB8-F1
#
_cell.length_a   1.000
_cell.length_b   1.000
_cell.length_c   1.000
_cell.angle_alpha   90.00
_cell.angle_beta   90.00
_cell.angle_gamma   90.00
#
_symmetry.space_group_name_H-M   'P 1'
#
loop_
_entity.id
_entity.type
_entity.pdbx_description
1 polymer ?
#
loop_
_entity_poly.entity_id
_entity_poly.type
_entity_poly.pdbx_seq_one_letter_code
_entity_poly.pdbx_strand_id
1 'polypeptide(L)'
;MAFRPSKPHAHRRRFVRRRDFRSGETCGMRHRITTALNRSEFEPLARQVAVEQNPPASSRRRGWRLPGCAFRDCLQAMRRVFLFCVLTALASAADFQPVVLGHAKRYPRWEPQDCYKLLFQAVLGAEHAVSDEAGARKWMENEVAALGDGPAEPLVDPISADGALVRVHLRTFVARGGDPAKLVRTFVATGQRKFGTREQLADAWAQVVALAEARRLPFTAAAALEFGEKMRAAGWPAVHHSKAFGAAYRPAYRVIAREFLSDVLPAER
;
A
#
# COMPACT_ATOMS: atom_id res chain seq x y z
N MET A 1 -22.09 -47.98 55.48
CA MET A 1 -20.76 -47.91 56.12
C MET A 1 -19.86 -47.09 55.20
N ALA A 2 -19.79 -45.77 55.32
CA ALA A 2 -18.96 -44.99 56.26
C ALA A 2 -17.45 -45.07 55.95
N PHE A 3 -16.88 -44.01 55.36
CA PHE A 3 -15.60 -43.40 55.77
C PHE A 3 -15.44 -41.99 55.14
N ARG A 4 -15.22 -40.98 56.00
CA ARG A 4 -14.68 -39.62 55.72
C ARG A 4 -13.13 -39.71 55.62
N PRO A 5 -12.30 -38.64 55.45
CA PRO A 5 -12.48 -37.17 55.44
C PRO A 5 -11.80 -36.50 54.19
N SER A 6 -11.66 -35.18 53.96
CA SER A 6 -11.21 -34.05 54.79
C SER A 6 -11.51 -32.68 54.14
N LYS A 7 -11.77 -31.66 54.98
CA LYS A 7 -11.71 -30.22 54.64
C LYS A 7 -10.29 -29.69 54.92
N PRO A 8 -9.84 -28.57 54.33
CA PRO A 8 -10.01 -27.21 54.90
C PRO A 8 -10.21 -26.14 53.79
N HIS A 9 -10.39 -24.81 53.96
CA HIS A 9 -10.65 -23.86 55.04
C HIS A 9 -11.26 -22.62 54.33
N ALA A 10 -12.28 -21.99 54.94
CA ALA A 10 -12.81 -20.70 54.50
C ALA A 10 -12.26 -19.57 55.39
N HIS A 11 -11.74 -18.50 54.78
CA HIS A 11 -11.50 -17.24 55.46
C HIS A 11 -12.16 -16.05 54.74
N ARG A 12 -13.26 -15.62 55.37
CA ARG A 12 -13.79 -14.25 55.58
C ARG A 12 -13.58 -13.15 54.53
N ARG A 13 -14.74 -12.69 54.06
CA ARG A 13 -15.05 -11.38 53.46
C ARG A 13 -14.52 -10.20 54.29
N ARG A 14 -14.04 -9.15 53.61
CA ARG A 14 -14.23 -7.75 54.05
C ARG A 14 -14.88 -6.95 52.94
N PHE A 15 -16.02 -6.40 53.33
CA PHE A 15 -16.85 -5.43 52.64
C PHE A 15 -16.35 -4.05 53.08
N VAL A 16 -16.01 -3.15 52.15
CA VAL A 16 -15.96 -1.71 52.46
C VAL A 16 -16.67 -0.96 51.34
N ARG A 17 -17.51 -0.04 51.80
CA ARG A 17 -18.59 0.65 51.11
C ARG A 17 -18.10 1.73 50.15
N ARG A 18 -19.00 2.00 49.19
CA ARG A 18 -19.16 3.23 48.39
C ARG A 18 -18.88 4.53 49.19
N ARG A 19 -18.32 5.51 48.51
CA ARG A 19 -18.75 6.92 48.61
C ARG A 19 -18.82 7.54 47.21
N ASP A 20 -20.03 7.94 46.85
CA ASP A 20 -20.30 8.98 45.85
C ASP A 20 -19.68 10.31 46.31
N PHE A 21 -19.16 11.10 45.37
CA PHE A 21 -19.24 12.55 45.46
C PHE A 21 -19.37 13.18 44.07
N ARG A 22 -20.31 14.10 43.98
CA ARG A 22 -20.78 14.81 42.79
C ARG A 22 -19.89 16.03 42.45
N SER A 23 -20.13 16.51 41.24
CA SER A 23 -20.24 17.92 40.80
C SER A 23 -18.99 18.76 40.50
N GLY A 24 -19.10 19.46 39.36
CA GLY A 24 -18.22 20.53 38.89
C GLY A 24 -17.13 19.98 37.95
N GLU A 25 -16.92 20.43 36.72
CA GLU A 25 -17.27 21.70 36.08
C GLU A 25 -17.37 21.47 34.56
N THR A 26 -18.50 21.85 33.97
CA THR A 26 -18.58 22.17 32.55
C THR A 26 -18.12 23.62 32.37
N CYS A 27 -16.88 23.81 31.93
CA CYS A 27 -16.38 25.07 31.39
C CYS A 27 -15.86 24.73 29.99
N GLY A 28 -16.48 25.13 28.89
CA GLY A 28 -16.82 26.51 28.61
C GLY A 28 -15.68 27.14 27.80
N MET A 29 -15.34 26.59 26.63
CA MET A 29 -14.50 27.30 25.67
C MET A 29 -15.00 27.11 24.25
N ARG A 30 -16.12 27.78 23.97
CA ARG A 30 -16.37 28.39 22.66
C ARG A 30 -15.42 29.59 22.53
N HIS A 31 -14.45 29.53 21.65
CA HIS A 31 -13.86 30.70 21.00
C HIS A 31 -14.01 30.45 19.50
N ARG A 32 -15.05 31.00 18.87
CA ARG A 32 -14.97 32.23 18.05
C ARG A 32 -13.77 32.20 17.12
N ILE A 33 -13.91 31.47 16.01
CA ILE A 33 -13.23 31.82 14.76
C ILE A 33 -14.14 32.82 14.07
N THR A 34 -13.91 34.10 14.34
CA THR A 34 -14.46 35.20 13.56
C THR A 34 -13.33 36.17 13.27
N THR A 35 -13.08 36.31 11.96
CA THR A 35 -12.61 37.54 11.31
C THR A 35 -11.14 37.90 11.49
N ALA A 36 -10.35 37.63 10.45
CA ALA A 36 -9.49 38.61 9.76
C ALA A 36 -8.56 37.88 8.77
N LEU A 37 -9.11 37.38 7.65
CA LEU A 37 -8.25 37.23 6.46
C LEU A 37 -8.14 38.62 5.85
N ASN A 38 -7.05 39.27 6.23
CA ASN A 38 -6.64 40.58 5.78
C ASN A 38 -6.41 40.51 4.26
N ARG A 39 -7.27 41.19 3.50
CA ARG A 39 -7.03 41.56 2.10
C ARG A 39 -5.99 42.68 2.10
N SER A 40 -4.70 42.36 2.16
CA SER A 40 -3.65 43.37 1.88
C SER A 40 -2.26 42.81 1.53
N GLU A 41 -2.09 41.52 1.25
CA GLU A 41 -0.75 40.95 0.97
C GLU A 41 -0.59 40.35 -0.44
N PHE A 42 -1.28 40.91 -1.43
CA PHE A 42 -1.08 40.58 -2.85
C PHE A 42 -1.05 41.83 -3.75
N GLU A 43 -0.19 42.79 -3.43
CA GLU A 43 0.34 43.79 -4.37
C GLU A 43 1.72 44.21 -3.84
N PRO A 44 2.83 43.61 -4.31
CA PRO A 44 3.55 44.26 -5.41
C PRO A 44 4.40 43.28 -6.24
N LEU A 45 3.83 42.65 -7.26
CA LEU A 45 4.60 42.00 -8.34
C LEU A 45 4.03 42.28 -9.74
N ALA A 46 2.87 42.95 -9.82
CA ALA A 46 2.22 43.31 -11.09
C ALA A 46 2.70 44.67 -11.67
N ARG A 47 3.57 45.43 -10.98
CA ARG A 47 4.11 46.71 -11.50
C ARG A 47 5.49 46.61 -12.14
N GLN A 48 6.16 45.46 -12.09
CA GLN A 48 7.47 45.28 -12.73
C GLN A 48 7.40 44.71 -14.16
N VAL A 49 6.21 44.36 -14.67
CA VAL A 49 6.04 43.79 -16.02
C VAL A 49 5.46 44.80 -17.03
N ALA A 50 5.00 45.97 -16.59
CA ALA A 50 4.31 46.94 -17.45
C ALA A 50 5.17 48.15 -17.92
N VAL A 51 6.49 48.11 -17.74
CA VAL A 51 7.41 49.18 -18.20
C VAL A 51 8.25 48.75 -19.41
N GLU A 52 8.23 47.48 -19.82
CA GLU A 52 9.11 46.95 -20.86
C GLU A 52 8.41 46.71 -22.22
N GLN A 53 7.31 47.43 -22.52
CA GLN A 53 6.57 47.27 -23.79
C GLN A 53 6.35 48.56 -24.60
N ASN A 54 7.16 49.60 -24.45
CA ASN A 54 7.13 50.69 -25.43
C ASN A 54 8.50 51.39 -25.57
N PRO A 55 9.30 51.09 -26.61
CA PRO A 55 10.50 51.87 -26.90
C PRO A 55 10.13 53.15 -27.68
N PRO A 56 10.75 54.31 -27.39
CA PRO A 56 10.54 55.51 -28.17
C PRO A 56 11.17 55.38 -29.57
N ALA A 57 10.49 55.97 -30.55
CA ALA A 57 10.95 56.04 -31.92
C ALA A 57 12.21 56.91 -32.07
N SER A 58 13.05 56.50 -33.04
CA SER A 58 14.19 57.22 -33.62
C SER A 58 15.55 57.15 -32.91
N SER A 59 16.40 56.20 -33.33
CA SER A 59 17.77 56.52 -33.75
C SER A 59 18.45 55.33 -34.47
N ARG A 60 18.84 55.60 -35.72
CA ARG A 60 19.93 55.02 -36.54
C ARG A 60 20.54 53.66 -36.17
N ARG A 61 20.36 52.73 -37.12
CA ARG A 61 21.20 51.60 -37.54
C ARG A 61 22.53 51.42 -36.77
N ARG A 62 22.63 50.34 -36.01
CA ARG A 62 23.83 49.48 -35.94
C ARG A 62 23.36 48.02 -35.84
N GLY A 63 23.71 47.23 -36.85
CA GLY A 63 23.26 45.85 -36.98
C GLY A 63 23.85 44.98 -35.88
N TRP A 64 22.98 44.39 -35.06
CA TRP A 64 23.30 43.22 -34.27
C TRP A 64 22.75 42.01 -35.02
N ARG A 65 23.65 41.25 -35.65
CA ARG A 65 23.33 39.90 -36.11
C ARG A 65 23.22 39.04 -34.85
N LEU A 66 22.01 38.59 -34.51
CA LEU A 66 21.83 37.52 -33.53
C LEU A 66 22.32 36.20 -34.13
N PRO A 67 23.10 35.38 -33.40
CA PRO A 67 23.56 34.10 -33.91
C PRO A 67 22.38 33.11 -33.95
N GLY A 68 21.89 32.83 -35.16
CA GLY A 68 20.75 31.94 -35.43
C GLY A 68 20.97 30.45 -35.08
N CYS A 69 22.15 30.04 -34.61
CA CYS A 69 22.41 28.65 -34.22
C CYS A 69 21.79 28.30 -32.86
N ALA A 70 21.87 29.18 -31.87
CA ALA A 70 21.51 28.85 -30.48
C ALA A 70 20.03 28.49 -30.27
N PHE A 71 19.11 29.09 -31.03
CA PHE A 71 17.67 28.82 -30.89
C PHE A 71 17.27 27.46 -31.51
N ARG A 72 17.87 27.11 -32.65
CA ARG A 72 17.63 25.82 -33.33
C ARG A 72 18.25 24.66 -32.55
N ASP A 73 19.41 24.90 -31.94
CA ASP A 73 20.11 23.93 -31.08
C ASP A 73 19.36 23.72 -29.76
N CYS A 74 18.77 24.76 -29.18
CA CYS A 74 17.93 24.65 -27.99
C CYS A 74 16.62 23.89 -28.27
N LEU A 75 15.94 24.17 -29.38
CA LEU A 75 14.76 23.38 -29.78
C LEU A 75 15.09 21.92 -30.11
N GLN A 76 16.24 21.65 -30.73
CA GLN A 76 16.70 20.28 -30.98
C GLN A 76 17.09 19.56 -29.68
N ALA A 77 17.72 20.26 -28.73
CA ALA A 77 18.01 19.72 -27.41
C ALA A 77 16.72 19.43 -26.63
N MET A 78 15.75 20.34 -26.61
CA MET A 78 14.44 20.11 -25.99
C MET A 78 13.65 18.98 -26.68
N ARG A 79 13.71 18.86 -28.01
CA ARG A 79 13.11 17.73 -28.75
C ARG A 79 13.82 16.42 -28.47
N ARG A 80 15.15 16.42 -28.28
CA ARG A 80 15.92 15.22 -27.89
C ARG A 80 15.65 14.82 -26.45
N VAL A 81 15.50 15.78 -25.52
CA VAL A 81 15.09 15.52 -24.13
C VAL A 81 13.66 15.01 -24.08
N PHE A 82 12.73 15.65 -24.81
CA PHE A 82 11.34 15.20 -24.91
C PHE A 82 11.22 13.82 -25.55
N LEU A 83 11.94 13.58 -26.66
CA LEU A 83 11.97 12.28 -27.32
C LEU A 83 12.69 11.22 -26.47
N PHE A 84 13.72 11.58 -25.69
CA PHE A 84 14.36 10.69 -24.73
C PHE A 84 13.42 10.35 -23.56
N CYS A 85 12.68 11.32 -23.02
CA CYS A 85 11.63 11.10 -22.00
C CYS A 85 10.44 10.28 -22.53
N VAL A 86 10.12 10.38 -23.81
CA VAL A 86 9.06 9.57 -24.46
C VAL A 86 9.57 8.19 -24.85
N LEU A 87 10.84 8.03 -25.23
CA LEU A 87 11.46 6.74 -25.56
C LEU A 87 11.80 5.89 -24.32
N THR A 88 12.09 6.50 -23.17
CA THR A 88 12.19 5.76 -21.89
C THR A 88 10.82 5.28 -21.37
N ALA A 89 9.72 5.88 -21.83
CA ALA A 89 8.35 5.47 -21.47
C ALA A 89 7.82 4.26 -22.26
N LEU A 90 8.64 3.63 -23.11
CA LEU A 90 8.25 2.49 -23.96
C LEU A 90 8.60 1.10 -23.38
N ALA A 91 9.02 1.02 -22.12
CA ALA A 91 8.67 -0.17 -21.34
C ALA A 91 7.23 0.04 -20.87
N SER A 92 6.25 -0.63 -21.49
CA SER A 92 4.88 -0.62 -20.98
C SER A 92 4.93 -1.03 -19.52
N ALA A 93 4.65 -0.10 -18.61
CA ALA A 93 4.48 -0.41 -17.20
C ALA A 93 3.46 -1.55 -17.10
N ALA A 94 3.73 -2.54 -16.26
CA ALA A 94 2.87 -3.69 -16.13
C ALA A 94 1.46 -3.24 -15.69
N ASP A 95 0.41 -3.74 -16.33
CA ASP A 95 -0.97 -3.33 -16.02
C ASP A 95 -1.50 -4.09 -14.81
N PHE A 96 -1.58 -3.40 -13.68
CA PHE A 96 -2.10 -3.91 -12.42
C PHE A 96 -3.59 -3.64 -12.24
N GLN A 97 -4.25 -2.87 -13.11
CA GLN A 97 -5.66 -2.54 -12.94
C GLN A 97 -6.55 -3.78 -12.84
N PRO A 98 -6.41 -4.83 -13.68
CA PRO A 98 -7.23 -6.03 -13.57
C PRO A 98 -7.07 -6.74 -12.21
N VAL A 99 -5.84 -6.83 -11.70
CA VAL A 99 -5.54 -7.43 -10.41
C VAL A 99 -6.21 -6.63 -9.28
N VAL A 100 -6.02 -5.30 -9.28
CA VAL A 100 -6.57 -4.40 -8.26
C VAL A 100 -8.10 -4.45 -8.25
N LEU A 101 -8.73 -4.40 -9.42
CA LEU A 101 -10.19 -4.44 -9.54
C LEU A 101 -10.78 -5.80 -9.12
N GLY A 102 -10.11 -6.90 -9.47
CA GLY A 102 -10.50 -8.24 -9.01
C GLY A 102 -10.47 -8.36 -7.49
N HIS A 103 -9.42 -7.80 -6.87
CA HIS A 103 -9.30 -7.77 -5.42
C HIS A 103 -10.29 -6.80 -4.75
N ALA A 104 -10.55 -5.63 -5.34
CA ALA A 104 -11.57 -4.69 -4.85
C ALA A 104 -12.96 -5.33 -4.79
N LYS A 105 -13.31 -6.13 -5.79
CA LYS A 105 -14.57 -6.89 -5.83
C LYS A 105 -14.64 -7.95 -4.73
N ARG A 106 -13.53 -8.63 -4.44
CA ARG A 106 -13.46 -9.68 -3.41
C ARG A 106 -13.41 -9.12 -1.99
N TYR A 107 -12.79 -7.94 -1.80
CA TYR A 107 -12.55 -7.35 -0.50
C TYR A 107 -13.17 -5.93 -0.37
N PRO A 108 -14.51 -5.80 -0.25
CA PRO A 108 -15.17 -4.49 -0.19
C PRO A 108 -14.70 -3.56 0.95
N ARG A 109 -14.22 -4.14 2.05
CA ARG A 109 -13.71 -3.43 3.25
C ARG A 109 -12.19 -3.15 3.25
N TRP A 110 -11.48 -3.36 2.14
CA TRP A 110 -10.05 -3.06 2.08
C TRP A 110 -9.76 -1.56 1.99
N GLU A 111 -8.64 -1.15 2.56
CA GLU A 111 -8.20 0.25 2.60
C GLU A 111 -7.02 0.48 1.62
N PRO A 112 -6.60 1.74 1.35
CA PRO A 112 -5.41 2.02 0.54
C PRO A 112 -4.18 1.21 0.99
N GLN A 113 -4.02 1.00 2.31
CA GLN A 113 -2.95 0.19 2.89
C GLN A 113 -2.94 -1.26 2.40
N ASP A 114 -4.12 -1.87 2.24
CA ASP A 114 -4.24 -3.27 1.81
C ASP A 114 -3.99 -3.41 0.30
N CYS A 115 -4.47 -2.45 -0.48
CA CYS A 115 -4.16 -2.35 -1.91
C CYS A 115 -2.65 -2.14 -2.13
N TYR A 116 -2.02 -1.29 -1.32
CA TYR A 116 -0.58 -1.10 -1.35
C TYR A 116 0.17 -2.38 -1.01
N LYS A 117 -0.25 -3.09 0.05
CA LYS A 117 0.36 -4.38 0.42
C LYS A 117 0.24 -5.42 -0.70
N LEU A 118 -0.90 -5.44 -1.42
CA LEU A 118 -1.06 -6.27 -2.61
C LEU A 118 -0.02 -5.92 -3.68
N LEU A 119 0.08 -4.65 -4.07
CA LEU A 119 1.05 -4.23 -5.09
C LEU A 119 2.50 -4.45 -4.65
N PHE A 120 2.81 -4.17 -3.38
CA PHE A 120 4.13 -4.45 -2.82
C PHE A 120 4.49 -5.92 -3.00
N GLN A 121 3.60 -6.84 -2.61
CA GLN A 121 3.82 -8.27 -2.78
C GLN A 121 3.89 -8.69 -4.25
N ALA A 122 3.10 -8.05 -5.11
CA ALA A 122 3.02 -8.38 -6.52
C ALA A 122 4.21 -7.87 -7.35
N VAL A 123 4.87 -6.81 -6.91
CA VAL A 123 6.04 -6.21 -7.58
C VAL A 123 7.33 -6.69 -6.94
N LEU A 124 7.41 -6.70 -5.61
CA LEU A 124 8.65 -6.96 -4.87
C LEU A 124 8.73 -8.39 -4.30
N GLY A 125 7.64 -9.17 -4.37
CA GLY A 125 7.58 -10.54 -3.89
C GLY A 125 7.24 -10.68 -2.40
N ALA A 126 7.51 -11.88 -1.86
CA ALA A 126 7.41 -12.11 -0.42
C ALA A 126 8.44 -11.25 0.32
N GLU A 127 8.06 -10.71 1.48
CA GLU A 127 9.03 -10.08 2.36
C GLU A 127 10.13 -11.10 2.71
N HIS A 128 11.39 -10.64 2.81
CA HIS A 128 12.59 -11.43 3.14
C HIS A 128 12.56 -12.05 4.57
N ALA A 129 11.37 -12.28 5.13
CA ALA A 129 11.14 -12.59 6.53
C ALA A 129 11.67 -13.96 6.97
N VAL A 130 12.23 -14.77 6.07
CA VAL A 130 12.72 -16.10 6.43
C VAL A 130 14.05 -16.41 5.77
N SER A 131 15.13 -16.25 6.52
CA SER A 131 16.42 -16.88 6.27
C SER A 131 16.54 -18.29 6.90
N ASP A 132 15.61 -18.66 7.80
CA ASP A 132 15.60 -19.94 8.51
C ASP A 132 14.32 -20.76 8.23
N GLU A 133 14.48 -21.82 7.42
CA GLU A 133 13.40 -22.76 7.09
C GLU A 133 12.78 -23.42 8.32
N ALA A 134 13.57 -23.72 9.37
CA ALA A 134 13.06 -24.35 10.58
C ALA A 134 12.12 -23.40 11.34
N GLY A 135 12.51 -22.13 11.49
CA GLY A 135 11.68 -21.07 12.04
C GLY A 135 10.38 -20.86 11.26
N ALA A 136 10.44 -20.80 9.92
CA ALA A 136 9.24 -20.63 9.10
C ALA A 136 8.29 -21.82 9.14
N ARG A 137 8.82 -23.04 9.22
CA ARG A 137 8.00 -24.24 9.39
C ARG A 137 7.24 -24.20 10.70
N LYS A 138 7.92 -23.97 11.83
CA LYS A 138 7.26 -23.87 13.14
C LYS A 138 6.24 -22.73 13.19
N TRP A 139 6.56 -21.59 12.58
CA TRP A 139 5.62 -20.47 12.47
C TRP A 139 4.38 -20.85 11.65
N MET A 140 4.56 -21.51 10.51
CA MET A 140 3.43 -21.97 9.68
C MET A 140 2.60 -23.05 10.38
N GLU A 141 3.21 -24.01 11.07
CA GLU A 141 2.48 -25.03 11.85
C GLU A 141 1.58 -24.38 12.91
N ASN A 142 2.10 -23.39 13.64
CA ASN A 142 1.32 -22.63 14.62
C ASN A 142 0.19 -21.83 13.96
N GLU A 143 0.45 -21.20 12.82
CA GLU A 143 -0.59 -20.45 12.09
C GLU A 143 -1.68 -21.38 11.58
N VAL A 144 -1.31 -22.53 10.99
CA VAL A 144 -2.23 -23.57 10.50
C VAL A 144 -3.10 -24.11 11.64
N ALA A 145 -2.51 -24.39 12.80
CA ALA A 145 -3.24 -24.83 13.98
C ALA A 145 -4.21 -23.76 14.53
N ALA A 146 -3.91 -22.49 14.31
CA ALA A 146 -4.73 -21.35 14.72
C ALA A 146 -5.70 -20.86 13.62
N LEU A 147 -5.75 -21.52 12.46
CA LEU A 147 -6.69 -21.18 11.39
C LEU A 147 -8.12 -21.42 11.90
N GLY A 148 -8.87 -20.33 12.04
CA GLY A 148 -10.31 -20.39 12.19
C GLY A 148 -11.02 -20.22 10.86
N ASP A 149 -12.35 -20.23 10.94
CA ASP A 149 -13.23 -19.90 9.82
C ASP A 149 -12.86 -18.55 9.19
N GLY A 150 -13.07 -18.48 7.88
CA GLY A 150 -12.79 -17.30 7.07
C GLY A 150 -13.67 -17.28 5.82
N PRO A 151 -13.55 -16.23 5.00
CA PRO A 151 -14.27 -16.19 3.72
C PRO A 151 -13.85 -17.36 2.81
N ALA A 152 -14.72 -17.71 1.87
CA ALA A 152 -14.37 -18.66 0.82
C ALA A 152 -13.28 -18.03 -0.08
N GLU A 153 -12.08 -18.57 -0.01
CA GLU A 153 -10.89 -18.08 -0.73
C GLU A 153 -10.45 -19.11 -1.79
N PRO A 154 -9.97 -18.67 -2.97
CA PRO A 154 -9.42 -19.58 -3.96
C PRO A 154 -8.14 -20.25 -3.41
N LEU A 155 -7.81 -21.45 -3.88
CA LEU A 155 -6.55 -22.08 -3.49
C LEU A 155 -5.33 -21.25 -3.94
N VAL A 156 -5.39 -20.75 -5.18
CA VAL A 156 -4.35 -19.94 -5.83
C VAL A 156 -4.97 -18.64 -6.29
N ASP A 157 -4.37 -17.52 -5.89
CA ASP A 157 -4.80 -16.17 -6.23
C ASP A 157 -3.67 -15.40 -6.92
N PRO A 158 -3.70 -15.22 -8.25
CA PRO A 158 -2.66 -14.47 -8.96
C PRO A 158 -2.64 -13.01 -8.52
N ILE A 159 -1.44 -12.49 -8.24
CA ILE A 159 -1.27 -11.11 -7.75
C ILE A 159 -0.39 -10.24 -8.64
N SER A 160 0.55 -10.78 -9.41
CA SER A 160 1.31 -9.98 -10.37
C SER A 160 0.58 -9.82 -11.70
N ALA A 161 0.85 -8.72 -12.40
CA ALA A 161 0.27 -8.42 -13.70
C ALA A 161 0.58 -9.49 -14.77
N ASP A 162 1.77 -10.09 -14.71
CA ASP A 162 2.21 -11.20 -15.57
C ASP A 162 1.82 -12.59 -15.03
N GLY A 163 1.19 -12.64 -13.85
CA GLY A 163 0.82 -13.87 -13.15
C GLY A 163 2.00 -14.66 -12.55
N ALA A 164 3.24 -14.19 -12.64
CA ALA A 164 4.42 -14.85 -12.07
C ALA A 164 4.40 -15.01 -10.55
N LEU A 165 3.66 -14.15 -9.82
CA LEU A 165 3.47 -14.24 -8.38
C LEU A 165 2.01 -14.51 -8.05
N VAL A 166 1.81 -15.43 -7.10
CA VAL A 166 0.49 -15.82 -6.60
C VAL A 166 0.48 -15.83 -5.07
N ARG A 167 -0.72 -15.75 -4.49
CA ARG A 167 -0.97 -16.10 -3.09
C ARG A 167 -1.58 -17.49 -3.03
N VAL A 168 -1.01 -18.36 -2.22
CA VAL A 168 -1.61 -19.65 -1.85
C VAL A 168 -2.34 -19.47 -0.52
N HIS A 169 -3.67 -19.59 -0.53
CA HIS A 169 -4.49 -19.41 0.67
C HIS A 169 -4.44 -20.65 1.57
N LEU A 170 -4.03 -20.46 2.82
CA LEU A 170 -3.70 -21.55 3.74
C LEU A 170 -4.91 -22.39 4.11
N ARG A 171 -6.08 -21.77 4.32
CA ARG A 171 -7.31 -22.49 4.66
C ARG A 171 -7.67 -23.52 3.59
N THR A 172 -7.78 -23.06 2.35
CA THR A 172 -8.12 -23.90 1.20
C THR A 172 -7.02 -24.92 0.90
N PHE A 173 -5.75 -24.55 1.11
CA PHE A 173 -4.61 -25.45 0.95
C PHE A 173 -4.66 -26.63 1.92
N VAL A 174 -4.82 -26.36 3.22
CA VAL A 174 -4.90 -27.39 4.26
C VAL A 174 -6.16 -28.23 4.10
N ALA A 175 -7.32 -27.60 3.82
CA ALA A 175 -8.58 -28.33 3.60
C ALA A 175 -8.50 -29.32 2.43
N ARG A 176 -7.66 -29.04 1.41
CA ARG A 176 -7.43 -29.94 0.28
C ARG A 176 -6.35 -31.00 0.54
N GLY A 177 -5.74 -31.02 1.73
CA GLY A 177 -4.68 -31.96 2.08
C GLY A 177 -3.30 -31.56 1.56
N GLY A 178 -3.07 -30.26 1.31
CA GLY A 178 -1.76 -29.74 0.95
C GLY A 178 -0.73 -29.95 2.07
N ASP A 179 0.53 -30.18 1.70
CA ASP A 179 1.64 -30.41 2.62
C ASP A 179 2.25 -29.08 3.09
N PRO A 180 2.13 -28.71 4.38
CA PRO A 180 2.70 -27.48 4.92
C PRO A 180 4.21 -27.36 4.70
N ALA A 181 4.95 -28.46 4.78
CA ALA A 181 6.40 -28.43 4.65
C ALA A 181 6.83 -28.09 3.21
N LYS A 182 6.11 -28.59 2.20
CA LYS A 182 6.32 -28.19 0.80
C LYS A 182 6.04 -26.70 0.60
N LEU A 183 4.93 -26.20 1.13
CA LEU A 183 4.58 -24.78 1.01
C LEU A 183 5.63 -23.87 1.66
N VAL A 184 6.15 -24.24 2.84
CA VAL A 184 7.22 -23.48 3.52
C VAL A 184 8.48 -23.41 2.66
N ARG A 185 8.97 -24.55 2.16
CA ARG A 185 10.18 -24.58 1.32
C ARG A 185 10.04 -23.69 0.10
N THR A 186 8.91 -23.78 -0.58
CA THR A 186 8.63 -22.96 -1.76
C THR A 186 8.47 -21.47 -1.42
N PHE A 187 7.88 -21.15 -0.26
CA PHE A 187 7.79 -19.78 0.22
C PHE A 187 9.16 -19.17 0.50
N VAL A 188 10.07 -19.93 1.15
CA VAL A 188 11.46 -19.52 1.38
C VAL A 188 12.20 -19.33 0.06
N ALA A 189 12.10 -20.28 -0.87
CA ALA A 189 12.72 -20.18 -2.19
C ALA A 189 12.20 -18.94 -2.97
N THR A 190 10.91 -18.64 -2.86
CA THR A 190 10.31 -17.43 -3.45
C THR A 190 10.90 -16.16 -2.83
N GLY A 191 11.05 -16.11 -1.50
CA GLY A 191 11.60 -14.95 -0.78
C GLY A 191 13.08 -14.66 -1.04
N GLN A 192 13.82 -15.62 -1.61
CA GLN A 192 15.22 -15.43 -2.02
C GLN A 192 15.36 -14.79 -3.42
N ARG A 193 14.27 -14.69 -4.17
CA ARG A 193 14.27 -14.12 -5.51
C ARG A 193 14.06 -12.60 -5.48
N LYS A 194 14.62 -11.93 -6.49
CA LYS A 194 14.30 -10.54 -6.82
C LYS A 194 13.30 -10.53 -7.97
N PHE A 195 12.21 -9.76 -7.82
CA PHE A 195 11.15 -9.67 -8.82
C PHE A 195 11.18 -8.32 -9.54
N GLY A 196 10.91 -7.24 -8.81
CA GLY A 196 10.83 -5.89 -9.35
C GLY A 196 11.53 -4.85 -8.49
N THR A 197 11.27 -3.59 -8.80
CA THR A 197 11.89 -2.42 -8.15
C THR A 197 10.86 -1.50 -7.49
N ARG A 198 11.34 -0.56 -6.67
CA ARG A 198 10.46 0.43 -6.01
C ARG A 198 9.87 1.42 -7.02
N GLU A 199 10.56 1.68 -8.11
CA GLU A 199 10.07 2.50 -9.22
C GLU A 199 8.86 1.83 -9.87
N GLN A 200 8.94 0.53 -10.16
CA GLN A 200 7.81 -0.25 -10.66
C GLN A 200 6.63 -0.29 -9.68
N LEU A 201 6.90 -0.30 -8.37
CA LEU A 201 5.86 -0.20 -7.34
C LEU A 201 5.20 1.19 -7.34
N ALA A 202 5.97 2.26 -7.53
CA ALA A 202 5.44 3.61 -7.67
C ALA A 202 4.55 3.74 -8.92
N ASP A 203 4.99 3.18 -10.05
CA ASP A 203 4.21 3.16 -11.30
C ASP A 203 2.90 2.37 -11.12
N ALA A 204 2.94 1.23 -10.44
CA ALA A 204 1.75 0.45 -10.10
C ALA A 204 0.81 1.23 -9.15
N TRP A 205 1.36 1.98 -8.19
CA TRP A 205 0.57 2.82 -7.29
C TRP A 205 -0.14 3.96 -8.02
N ALA A 206 0.48 4.57 -9.03
CA ALA A 206 -0.17 5.59 -9.86
C ALA A 206 -1.44 5.05 -10.55
N GLN A 207 -1.46 3.77 -10.95
CA GLN A 207 -2.66 3.12 -11.48
C GLN A 207 -3.78 3.01 -10.44
N VAL A 208 -3.45 2.78 -9.16
CA VAL A 208 -4.43 2.76 -8.06
C VAL A 208 -5.05 4.15 -7.87
N VAL A 209 -4.24 5.21 -7.94
CA VAL A 209 -4.74 6.59 -7.88
C VAL A 209 -5.72 6.85 -9.03
N ALA A 210 -5.36 6.50 -10.27
CA ALA A 210 -6.24 6.67 -11.42
C ALA A 210 -7.57 5.89 -11.28
N LEU A 211 -7.52 4.66 -10.74
CA LEU A 211 -8.72 3.87 -10.45
C LEU A 211 -9.59 4.50 -9.35
N ALA A 212 -8.98 5.11 -8.33
CA ALA A 212 -9.69 5.82 -7.27
C ALA A 212 -10.34 7.12 -7.76
N GLU A 213 -9.66 7.87 -8.64
CA GLU A 213 -10.22 9.07 -9.32
C GLU A 213 -11.43 8.70 -10.16
N ALA A 214 -11.36 7.58 -10.89
CA ALA A 214 -12.48 7.02 -11.63
C ALA A 214 -13.57 6.39 -10.74
N ARG A 215 -13.46 6.48 -9.40
CA ARG A 215 -14.39 5.92 -8.41
C ARG A 215 -14.64 4.41 -8.58
N ARG A 216 -13.62 3.68 -9.03
CA ARG A 216 -13.68 2.22 -9.22
C ARG A 216 -13.21 1.43 -8.00
N LEU A 217 -12.77 2.13 -6.95
CA LEU A 217 -12.27 1.55 -5.70
C LEU A 217 -13.16 1.98 -4.53
N PRO A 218 -13.21 1.20 -3.44
CA PRO A 218 -14.03 1.51 -2.26
C PRO A 218 -13.42 2.61 -1.35
N PHE A 219 -12.42 3.35 -1.85
CA PHE A 219 -11.78 4.47 -1.17
C PHE A 219 -11.57 5.63 -2.15
N THR A 220 -11.37 6.83 -1.62
CA THR A 220 -11.27 8.05 -2.42
C THR A 220 -9.86 8.22 -3.00
N ALA A 221 -9.77 8.99 -4.09
CA ALA A 221 -8.47 9.42 -4.64
C ALA A 221 -7.63 10.19 -3.62
N ALA A 222 -8.25 11.04 -2.80
CA ALA A 222 -7.56 11.77 -1.72
C ALA A 222 -6.90 10.81 -0.72
N ALA A 223 -7.60 9.75 -0.29
CA ALA A 223 -7.04 8.75 0.62
C ALA A 223 -5.89 7.96 -0.02
N ALA A 224 -6.00 7.64 -1.32
CA ALA A 224 -4.92 6.97 -2.05
C ALA A 224 -3.68 7.87 -2.22
N LEU A 225 -3.87 9.16 -2.52
CA LEU A 225 -2.79 10.14 -2.63
C LEU A 225 -2.08 10.34 -1.28
N GLU A 226 -2.84 10.54 -0.20
CA GLU A 226 -2.28 10.71 1.15
C GLU A 226 -1.45 9.49 1.56
N PHE A 227 -1.98 8.28 1.36
CA PHE A 227 -1.26 7.04 1.68
C PHE A 227 -0.01 6.88 0.80
N GLY A 228 -0.12 7.18 -0.50
CA GLY A 228 0.98 7.14 -1.46
C GLY A 228 2.14 8.06 -1.07
N GLU A 229 1.83 9.31 -0.71
CA GLU A 229 2.84 10.29 -0.27
C GLU A 229 3.56 9.83 0.99
N LYS A 230 2.83 9.25 1.96
CA LYS A 230 3.43 8.66 3.15
C LYS A 230 4.39 7.52 2.81
N MET A 231 4.01 6.62 1.91
CA MET A 231 4.87 5.50 1.51
C MET A 231 6.08 5.99 0.72
N ARG A 232 5.88 6.94 -0.21
CA ARG A 232 6.95 7.58 -1.00
C ARG A 232 7.98 8.24 -0.09
N ALA A 233 7.54 9.04 0.89
CA ALA A 233 8.41 9.68 1.87
C ALA A 233 9.21 8.68 2.72
N ALA A 234 8.65 7.51 2.98
CA ALA A 234 9.31 6.42 3.70
C ALA A 234 10.14 5.47 2.80
N GLY A 235 10.27 5.76 1.50
CA GLY A 235 11.02 4.93 0.56
C GLY A 235 10.33 3.60 0.21
N TRP A 236 9.00 3.60 0.13
CA TRP A 236 8.17 2.44 -0.23
C TRP A 236 8.47 1.19 0.63
N PRO A 237 8.26 1.25 1.96
CA PRO A 237 8.51 0.13 2.85
C PRO A 237 7.41 -0.94 2.75
N ALA A 238 7.69 -2.16 3.21
CA ALA A 238 6.66 -3.17 3.42
C ALA A 238 5.68 -2.71 4.51
N VAL A 239 4.41 -3.15 4.42
CA VAL A 239 3.40 -2.89 5.46
C VAL A 239 2.61 -4.14 5.80
N HIS A 240 2.00 -4.13 6.99
CA HIS A 240 0.97 -5.08 7.36
C HIS A 240 -0.39 -4.67 6.80
N HIS A 241 -1.36 -5.58 6.86
CA HIS A 241 -2.75 -5.26 6.53
C HIS A 241 -3.32 -4.22 7.49
N SER A 242 -4.35 -3.50 7.04
CA SER A 242 -5.13 -2.64 7.91
C SER A 242 -5.84 -3.47 8.99
N LYS A 243 -6.19 -2.81 10.10
CA LYS A 243 -6.98 -3.46 11.16
C LYS A 243 -8.36 -3.89 10.64
N ALA A 244 -8.98 -3.07 9.80
CA ALA A 244 -10.28 -3.35 9.19
C ALA A 244 -10.24 -4.62 8.32
N PHE A 245 -9.22 -4.74 7.47
CA PHE A 245 -9.01 -5.91 6.62
C PHE A 245 -8.70 -7.16 7.44
N GLY A 246 -7.82 -7.03 8.44
CA GLY A 246 -7.47 -8.12 9.35
C GLY A 246 -8.69 -8.68 10.09
N ALA A 247 -9.56 -7.81 10.60
CA ALA A 247 -10.78 -8.20 11.29
C ALA A 247 -11.82 -8.82 10.34
N ALA A 248 -11.96 -8.30 9.11
CA ALA A 248 -12.98 -8.74 8.16
C ALA A 248 -12.63 -10.08 7.48
N TYR A 249 -11.36 -10.29 7.13
CA TYR A 249 -10.96 -11.40 6.26
C TYR A 249 -9.96 -12.36 6.89
N ARG A 250 -9.29 -11.94 7.98
CA ARG A 250 -8.25 -12.73 8.67
C ARG A 250 -7.29 -13.37 7.66
N PRO A 251 -6.60 -12.58 6.82
CA PRO A 251 -5.84 -13.11 5.70
C PRO A 251 -4.79 -14.11 6.14
N ALA A 252 -4.79 -15.28 5.51
CA ALA A 252 -3.84 -16.35 5.77
C ALA A 252 -3.38 -16.95 4.44
N TYR A 253 -2.23 -16.49 3.96
CA TYR A 253 -1.68 -16.90 2.67
C TYR A 253 -0.15 -16.86 2.65
N ARG A 254 0.45 -17.45 1.62
CA ARG A 254 1.87 -17.31 1.29
C ARG A 254 2.04 -16.83 -0.14
N VAL A 255 2.98 -15.91 -0.35
CA VAL A 255 3.32 -15.42 -1.69
C VAL A 255 4.32 -16.39 -2.32
N ILE A 256 3.96 -16.96 -3.46
CA ILE A 256 4.72 -18.01 -4.14
C ILE A 256 4.98 -17.60 -5.59
N ALA A 257 6.19 -17.85 -6.08
CA ALA A 257 6.46 -17.79 -7.51
C ALA A 257 5.74 -18.94 -8.21
N ARG A 258 4.98 -18.62 -9.27
CA ARG A 258 4.13 -19.55 -10.01
C ARG A 258 4.89 -20.80 -10.47
N GLU A 259 6.15 -20.65 -10.87
CA GLU A 259 6.98 -21.77 -11.33
C GLU A 259 7.13 -22.89 -10.31
N PHE A 260 6.98 -22.60 -9.01
CA PHE A 260 7.06 -23.59 -7.93
C PHE A 260 5.70 -24.17 -7.53
N LEU A 261 4.60 -23.79 -8.19
CA LEU A 261 3.26 -24.27 -7.81
C LEU A 261 3.09 -25.78 -8.03
N SER A 262 3.68 -26.34 -9.08
CA SER A 262 3.62 -27.78 -9.36
C SER A 262 4.15 -28.63 -8.21
N ASP A 263 5.13 -28.10 -7.47
CA ASP A 263 5.79 -28.80 -6.37
C ASP A 263 4.97 -28.76 -5.07
N VAL A 264 3.97 -27.89 -5.01
CA VAL A 264 3.21 -27.53 -3.80
C VAL A 264 1.76 -27.96 -3.88
N LEU A 265 1.13 -27.84 -5.05
CA LEU A 265 -0.31 -28.06 -5.16
C LEU A 265 -0.67 -29.52 -4.87
N PRO A 266 -1.74 -29.76 -4.08
CA PRO A 266 -2.25 -31.10 -3.90
C PRO A 266 -2.74 -31.65 -5.25
N ALA A 267 -2.58 -32.96 -5.47
CA ALA A 267 -3.11 -33.61 -6.66
C ALA A 267 -4.61 -33.31 -6.80
N GLU A 268 -5.06 -33.04 -8.03
CA GLU A 268 -6.49 -32.87 -8.30
C GLU A 268 -7.20 -34.18 -7.94
N ARG A 269 -8.17 -34.10 -7.03
CA ARG A 269 -9.04 -35.21 -6.64
C ARG A 269 -10.36 -35.09 -7.37
#